data_AF-A0A8C8ITX6-F1
#
_entry.id   AF-A0A8C8ITX6-F1
#
_cell.length_a   1.000
_cell.length_b   1.000
_cell.length_c   1.000
_cell.angle_alpha   90.00
_cell.angle_beta   90.00
_cell.angle_gamma   90.00
#
_symmetry.space_group_name_H-M   'P 1'
#
loop_
_entity.id
_entity.type
_entity.pdbx_description
1 polymer ?
#
loop_
_entity_poly.entity_id
_entity_poly.type
_entity_poly.pdbx_seq_one_letter_code
_entity_poly.pdbx_strand_id
1 'polypeptide(L)'
;MASARTNACSEIIDWTNTEEEAREGSLSVSAQTIRVTEAVRDGDALTFIVISQKLSGSGEYHVARTHEDFQWLQQCLFSQEVVPGILGVIFPPLPAKPQLNAPAKVLKQLGFLAMGEDWRMYCMALETYLQQVAAHTTLSKNKCLENFLTSSEPPGRQRVRKGIFNRLSQAMEGMRKEGHKDVDDFFQTERDNNLTLTGCSKSATERFIDVVLTEQKLAVACGHFSTALHLCVEQEEDSAVLAFSKICVKLSEVIDSIKRNFESVAENNLSTLGLGLDLESRCQEAEKEMLYRRTCKLVELETASRNAERAKPVKKAAMDELKVAAEKEFDHVSGVAKQEIARFHSTHVELLRQALILWCEKQLETARDTSFRYSQHLQAFKGLGE
;
A
#
# COMPACT_ATOMS: atom_id res chain seq x y z
N MET A 1 -1.81 0.15 -34.02
CA MET A 1 -2.88 0.34 -33.03
C MET A 1 -2.28 0.17 -31.64
N ALA A 2 -1.50 1.15 -31.22
CA ALA A 2 -0.84 1.21 -29.91
C ALA A 2 -1.51 2.29 -29.07
N SER A 3 -1.51 2.09 -27.75
CA SER A 3 -1.97 3.02 -26.71
C SER A 3 -3.49 3.11 -26.47
N ALA A 4 -4.02 2.14 -25.72
CA ALA A 4 -5.27 2.28 -24.96
C ALA A 4 -5.29 1.32 -23.75
N ARG A 5 -4.16 1.16 -23.05
CA ARG A 5 -4.05 0.26 -21.89
C ARG A 5 -3.16 0.84 -20.80
N THR A 6 -3.61 1.93 -20.17
CA THR A 6 -3.15 2.40 -18.85
C THR A 6 -3.96 3.64 -18.50
N ASN A 7 -5.09 3.50 -17.80
CA ASN A 7 -5.76 4.63 -17.13
C ASN A 7 -6.74 4.21 -16.01
N ALA A 8 -7.05 2.92 -15.86
CA ALA A 8 -8.04 2.47 -14.88
C ALA A 8 -7.65 2.66 -13.39
N CYS A 9 -6.37 2.91 -13.06
CA CYS A 9 -5.93 3.06 -11.67
C CYS A 9 -5.56 4.49 -11.26
N SER A 10 -5.34 5.41 -12.20
CA SER A 10 -5.25 6.84 -11.86
C SER A 10 -6.61 7.38 -11.36
N GLU A 11 -7.68 6.62 -11.54
CA GLU A 11 -9.03 6.94 -11.07
C GLU A 11 -9.32 6.45 -9.63
N ILE A 12 -8.47 5.62 -9.01
CA ILE A 12 -8.68 5.08 -7.63
C ILE A 12 -8.28 6.10 -6.55
N ILE A 13 -7.67 7.21 -6.92
CA ILE A 13 -7.04 8.09 -5.94
C ILE A 13 -7.19 9.55 -6.39
N ASP A 14 -8.40 10.07 -6.25
CA ASP A 14 -8.60 11.52 -6.25
C ASP A 14 -8.53 12.05 -4.81
N TRP A 15 -7.37 12.57 -4.41
CA TRP A 15 -7.18 13.20 -3.10
C TRP A 15 -7.79 14.61 -3.02
N THR A 16 -8.52 15.10 -4.03
CA THR A 16 -9.07 16.45 -4.01
C THR A 16 -10.38 16.53 -3.24
N ASN A 17 -10.26 16.81 -1.94
CA ASN A 17 -11.21 17.69 -1.26
C ASN A 17 -10.41 18.55 -0.28
N THR A 18 -9.59 19.44 -0.84
CA THR A 18 -9.05 20.63 -0.17
C THR A 18 -8.41 21.50 -1.25
N GLU A 19 -9.26 22.13 -2.08
CA GLU A 19 -8.86 23.38 -2.74
C GLU A 19 -8.76 24.48 -1.67
N GLU A 20 -7.81 25.39 -1.89
CA GLU A 20 -7.51 26.61 -1.11
C GLU A 20 -6.77 26.44 0.23
N GLU A 21 -5.43 26.48 0.15
CA GLU A 21 -4.63 27.60 0.68
C GLU A 21 -3.13 27.33 0.41
N ALA A 22 -2.65 27.74 -0.76
CA ALA A 22 -1.22 27.80 -1.07
C ALA A 22 -0.72 29.22 -0.83
N ARG A 23 0.19 29.40 0.14
CA ARG A 23 1.37 30.27 0.00
C ARG A 23 2.40 30.03 1.11
N GLU A 24 3.64 29.89 0.64
CA GLU A 24 4.93 29.74 1.34
C GLU A 24 5.29 28.35 1.89
N GLY A 25 6.19 27.67 1.15
CA GLY A 25 6.80 26.37 1.51
C GLY A 25 6.43 25.18 0.62
N SER A 26 5.75 25.40 -0.52
CA SER A 26 5.22 24.36 -1.40
C SER A 26 6.32 23.65 -2.22
N LEU A 27 6.16 22.33 -2.41
CA LEU A 27 6.99 21.50 -3.30
C LEU A 27 7.11 22.13 -4.69
N SER A 28 8.21 21.91 -5.42
CA SER A 28 8.30 22.39 -6.81
C SER A 28 7.55 21.51 -7.82
N VAL A 29 6.88 20.45 -7.34
CA VAL A 29 6.19 19.45 -8.13
C VAL A 29 4.74 19.26 -7.69
N SER A 30 3.87 18.87 -8.61
CA SER A 30 2.47 18.57 -8.31
C SER A 30 2.33 17.15 -7.75
N ALA A 31 1.69 17.01 -6.58
CA ALA A 31 1.52 15.73 -5.90
C ALA A 31 0.83 14.68 -6.78
N GLN A 32 -0.23 15.06 -7.50
CA GLN A 32 -1.03 14.15 -8.35
C GLN A 32 -0.27 13.68 -9.60
N THR A 33 0.81 14.37 -9.97
CA THR A 33 1.61 14.05 -11.16
C THR A 33 2.76 13.10 -10.87
N ILE A 34 2.99 12.77 -9.59
CA ILE A 34 4.05 11.84 -9.21
C ILE A 34 3.67 10.45 -9.69
N ARG A 35 4.56 9.82 -10.47
CA ARG A 35 4.40 8.47 -11.02
C ARG A 35 5.61 7.61 -10.68
N VAL A 36 5.37 6.32 -10.43
CA VAL A 36 6.44 5.32 -10.36
C VAL A 36 6.22 4.35 -11.51
N THR A 37 6.97 4.51 -12.59
CA THR A 37 6.60 3.95 -13.89
C THR A 37 7.12 2.55 -14.13
N GLU A 38 8.33 2.26 -13.65
CA GLU A 38 8.99 0.98 -13.88
C GLU A 38 9.93 0.62 -12.74
N ALA A 39 10.17 -0.69 -12.59
CA ALA A 39 11.18 -1.24 -11.71
C ALA A 39 12.24 -1.98 -12.55
N VAL A 40 13.47 -1.53 -12.45
CA VAL A 40 14.63 -2.12 -13.11
C VAL A 40 15.37 -3.01 -12.11
N ARG A 41 15.49 -4.29 -12.43
CA ARG A 41 16.26 -5.25 -11.65
C ARG A 41 17.68 -5.35 -12.20
N ASP A 42 18.66 -5.15 -11.33
CA ASP A 42 20.08 -5.40 -11.60
C ASP A 42 20.64 -6.33 -10.51
N GLY A 43 20.81 -7.62 -10.86
CA GLY A 43 21.14 -8.66 -9.91
C GLY A 43 20.11 -8.78 -8.77
N ASP A 44 20.54 -8.44 -7.56
CA ASP A 44 19.72 -8.41 -6.34
C ASP A 44 19.26 -6.99 -5.94
N ALA A 45 19.54 -5.98 -6.78
CA ALA A 45 19.04 -4.63 -6.59
C ALA A 45 17.78 -4.38 -7.42
N LEU A 46 16.82 -3.66 -6.83
CA LEU A 46 15.61 -3.20 -7.50
C LEU A 46 15.58 -1.67 -7.44
N THR A 47 15.52 -1.04 -8.60
CA THR A 47 15.53 0.42 -8.76
C THR A 47 14.24 0.86 -9.44
N PHE A 48 13.57 1.84 -8.87
CA PHE A 48 12.30 2.38 -9.34
C PHE A 48 12.53 3.72 -10.03
N ILE A 49 11.88 3.92 -11.18
CA ILE A 49 11.90 5.20 -11.89
C ILE A 49 10.71 6.04 -11.42
N VAL A 50 11.03 7.16 -10.78
CA VAL A 50 10.05 8.13 -10.27
C VAL A 50 10.04 9.32 -11.21
N ILE A 51 8.85 9.67 -11.71
CA ILE A 51 8.61 10.83 -12.57
C ILE A 51 7.76 11.83 -11.78
N SER A 52 8.12 13.11 -11.81
CA SER A 52 7.32 14.18 -11.21
C SER A 52 7.29 15.41 -12.10
N GLN A 53 6.12 16.01 -12.27
CA GLN A 53 5.94 17.19 -13.11
C GLN A 53 6.26 18.46 -12.32
N LYS A 54 7.03 19.37 -12.93
CA LYS A 54 7.31 20.69 -12.37
C LYS A 54 6.03 21.52 -12.30
N LEU A 55 5.79 22.21 -11.19
CA LEU A 55 4.68 23.16 -11.04
C LEU A 55 4.76 24.32 -12.04
N SER A 56 5.94 24.62 -12.58
CA SER A 56 6.10 25.61 -13.65
C SER A 56 5.52 25.16 -15.01
N GLY A 57 5.06 23.91 -15.12
CA GLY A 57 4.43 23.35 -16.32
C GLY A 57 5.38 23.00 -17.47
N SER A 58 6.68 23.28 -17.35
CA SER A 58 7.65 23.22 -18.46
C SER A 58 8.67 22.08 -18.38
N GLY A 59 8.36 20.98 -17.69
CA GLY A 59 9.18 19.77 -17.71
C GLY A 59 8.90 18.79 -16.58
N GLU A 60 9.64 17.69 -16.61
CA GLU A 60 9.56 16.60 -15.64
C GLU A 60 10.93 16.34 -15.02
N TYR A 61 10.93 15.86 -13.77
CA TYR A 61 12.08 15.21 -13.18
C TYR A 61 11.94 13.70 -13.36
N HIS A 62 13.04 13.05 -13.69
CA HIS A 62 13.16 11.61 -13.85
C HIS A 62 14.28 11.16 -12.93
N VAL A 63 13.94 10.43 -11.86
CA VAL A 63 14.90 10.04 -10.84
C VAL A 63 14.82 8.54 -10.55
N ALA A 64 15.98 7.91 -10.39
CA ALA A 64 16.09 6.50 -10.05
C ALA A 64 16.23 6.33 -8.53
N ARG A 65 15.42 5.47 -7.92
CA ARG A 65 15.37 5.28 -6.46
C ARG A 65 15.32 3.80 -6.08
N THR A 66 16.16 3.40 -5.14
CA THR A 66 16.10 2.08 -4.50
C THR A 66 15.12 2.09 -3.33
N HIS A 67 14.69 0.91 -2.86
CA HIS A 67 13.85 0.84 -1.65
C HIS A 67 14.51 1.49 -0.43
N GLU A 68 15.83 1.40 -0.32
CA GLU A 68 16.64 2.06 0.71
C GLU A 68 16.52 3.59 0.65
N ASP A 69 16.39 4.18 -0.54
CA ASP A 69 16.18 5.62 -0.69
C ASP A 69 14.78 6.04 -0.19
N PHE A 70 13.76 5.21 -0.44
CA PHE A 70 12.42 5.42 0.14
C PHE A 70 12.44 5.28 1.66
N GLN A 71 13.19 4.30 2.19
CA GLN A 71 13.35 4.13 3.63
C GLN A 71 14.09 5.33 4.25
N TRP A 72 15.09 5.89 3.57
CA TRP A 72 15.75 7.13 3.97
C TRP A 72 14.75 8.29 4.01
N LEU A 73 13.90 8.44 2.99
CA LEU A 73 12.87 9.47 2.97
C LEU A 73 11.91 9.31 4.17
N GLN A 74 11.42 8.09 4.43
CA GLN A 74 10.56 7.81 5.58
C GLN A 74 11.22 8.23 6.91
N GLN A 75 12.52 7.94 7.08
CA GLN A 75 13.26 8.36 8.27
C GLN A 75 13.39 9.88 8.39
N CYS A 76 13.59 10.58 7.27
CA CYS A 76 13.62 12.04 7.23
C CYS A 76 12.26 12.65 7.62
N LEU A 77 11.15 12.05 7.16
CA LEU A 77 9.80 12.47 7.53
C LEU A 77 9.56 12.30 9.04
N PHE A 78 10.04 11.19 9.61
CA PHE A 78 9.93 10.88 11.04
C PHE A 78 10.79 11.76 11.96
N SER A 79 11.88 12.35 11.44
CA SER A 79 12.90 13.02 12.26
C SER A 79 12.74 14.54 12.35
N GLN A 80 11.52 15.05 12.16
CA GLN A 80 11.21 16.48 12.15
C GLN A 80 10.97 17.04 13.56
N GLU A 81 11.99 16.98 14.43
CA GLU A 81 11.91 17.39 15.86
C GLU A 81 11.46 18.83 16.10
N VAL A 82 11.64 19.72 15.12
CA VAL A 82 11.29 21.14 15.22
C VAL A 82 9.84 21.40 14.80
N VAL A 83 9.20 20.45 14.11
CA VAL A 83 7.82 20.61 13.64
C VAL A 83 6.88 20.26 14.79
N PRO A 84 6.14 21.24 15.34
CA PRO A 84 5.23 20.98 16.44
C PRO A 84 4.19 19.93 16.04
N GLY A 85 3.95 18.94 16.93
CA GLY A 85 2.81 18.02 16.78
C GLY A 85 3.04 16.91 15.75
N ILE A 86 4.24 16.82 15.20
CA ILE A 86 4.64 15.80 14.21
C ILE A 86 4.35 14.36 14.67
N LEU A 87 4.36 14.11 15.98
CA LEU A 87 4.06 12.78 16.53
C LEU A 87 2.58 12.41 16.44
N GLY A 88 1.69 13.40 16.26
CA GLY A 88 0.27 13.19 15.99
C GLY A 88 -0.05 12.93 14.52
N VAL A 89 0.95 13.00 13.62
CA VAL A 89 0.76 12.71 12.19
C VAL A 89 0.60 11.21 11.96
N ILE A 90 -0.44 10.83 11.22
CA ILE A 90 -0.56 9.49 10.62
C ILE A 90 0.30 9.50 9.35
N PHE A 91 1.52 8.98 9.46
CA PHE A 91 2.45 9.00 8.35
C PHE A 91 2.00 8.04 7.24
N PRO A 92 2.04 8.45 5.96
CA PRO A 92 1.82 7.56 4.84
C PRO A 92 2.69 6.30 4.96
N PRO A 93 2.09 5.09 4.87
CA PRO A 93 2.82 3.88 5.17
C PRO A 93 3.63 3.41 3.96
N LEU A 94 4.95 3.42 4.10
CA LEU A 94 5.86 2.89 3.09
C LEU A 94 5.64 1.37 2.90
N PRO A 95 5.48 0.88 1.65
CA PRO A 95 5.47 -0.55 1.37
C PRO A 95 6.67 -1.30 1.94
N ALA A 96 6.42 -2.51 2.46
CA ALA A 96 7.47 -3.37 3.01
C ALA A 96 8.52 -3.69 1.94
N LYS A 97 9.78 -3.86 2.35
CA LYS A 97 10.90 -4.12 1.43
C LYS A 97 10.57 -5.31 0.51
N PRO A 98 10.73 -5.18 -0.81
CA PRO A 98 10.46 -6.28 -1.72
C PRO A 98 11.49 -7.38 -1.45
N GLN A 99 11.03 -8.62 -1.36
CA GLN A 99 11.90 -9.79 -1.20
C GLN A 99 12.03 -10.49 -2.54
N LEU A 100 13.17 -10.32 -3.19
CA LEU A 100 13.49 -11.01 -4.44
C LEU A 100 13.61 -12.51 -4.12
N ASN A 101 12.78 -13.34 -4.78
CA ASN A 101 12.72 -14.80 -4.60
C ASN A 101 12.16 -15.29 -3.24
N ALA A 102 11.13 -14.63 -2.71
CA ALA A 102 10.46 -15.06 -1.49
C ALA A 102 9.84 -16.48 -1.62
N PRO A 103 10.03 -17.39 -0.64
CA PRO A 103 9.29 -18.65 -0.57
C PRO A 103 7.78 -18.39 -0.50
N ALA A 104 6.95 -19.34 -0.96
CA ALA A 104 5.48 -19.20 -0.93
C ALA A 104 4.89 -18.90 0.47
N LYS A 105 5.53 -19.36 1.54
CA LYS A 105 5.16 -19.03 2.93
C LYS A 105 5.42 -17.55 3.28
N VAL A 106 6.45 -16.96 2.69
CA VAL A 106 6.85 -15.56 2.88
C VAL A 106 5.99 -14.64 2.00
N LEU A 107 5.55 -15.09 0.81
CA LEU A 107 4.62 -14.34 -0.04
C LEU A 107 3.32 -13.96 0.68
N LYS A 108 2.73 -14.89 1.46
CA LYS A 108 1.56 -14.58 2.30
C LYS A 108 1.81 -13.51 3.35
N GLN A 109 3.04 -13.42 3.86
CA GLN A 109 3.42 -12.41 4.86
C GLN A 109 3.76 -11.06 4.23
N LEU A 110 4.18 -11.05 2.96
CA LEU A 110 4.53 -9.83 2.22
C LEU A 110 3.33 -9.17 1.53
N GLY A 111 2.18 -9.85 1.51
CA GLY A 111 0.94 -9.28 0.98
C GLY A 111 0.86 -9.30 -0.55
N PHE A 112 -0.06 -8.52 -1.10
CA PHE A 112 -0.35 -8.47 -2.53
C PHE A 112 0.82 -7.95 -3.37
N LEU A 113 1.64 -7.07 -2.80
CA LEU A 113 2.75 -6.42 -3.51
C LEU A 113 3.90 -7.37 -3.87
N ALA A 114 3.96 -8.53 -3.22
CA ALA A 114 4.93 -9.57 -3.54
C ALA A 114 4.42 -10.57 -4.60
N MET A 115 3.18 -10.42 -5.05
CA MET A 115 2.61 -11.22 -6.14
C MET A 115 2.80 -10.48 -7.47
N GLY A 116 2.97 -11.23 -8.56
CA GLY A 116 3.26 -10.70 -9.89
C GLY A 116 4.75 -10.64 -10.23
N GLU A 117 5.08 -10.79 -11.52
CA GLU A 117 6.47 -10.89 -12.00
C GLU A 117 7.07 -9.54 -12.42
N ASP A 118 6.24 -8.52 -12.65
CA ASP A 118 6.61 -7.26 -13.29
C ASP A 118 6.76 -6.06 -12.33
N TRP A 119 6.62 -6.29 -11.01
CA TRP A 119 6.68 -5.27 -9.95
C TRP A 119 5.66 -4.13 -10.08
N ARG A 120 4.69 -4.24 -11.00
CA ARG A 120 3.76 -3.15 -11.30
C ARG A 120 2.95 -2.74 -10.08
N MET A 121 2.44 -3.72 -9.33
CA MET A 121 1.73 -3.51 -8.07
C MET A 121 2.61 -2.78 -7.04
N TYR A 122 3.88 -3.14 -6.96
CA TYR A 122 4.83 -2.52 -6.06
C TYR A 122 5.10 -1.05 -6.45
N CYS A 123 5.29 -0.78 -7.74
CA CYS A 123 5.40 0.58 -8.27
C CYS A 123 4.17 1.42 -7.91
N MET A 124 2.96 0.89 -8.11
CA MET A 124 1.72 1.58 -7.76
C MET A 124 1.65 1.89 -6.26
N ALA A 125 2.05 0.98 -5.39
CA ALA A 125 2.05 1.22 -3.94
C ALA A 125 3.07 2.31 -3.53
N LEU A 126 4.25 2.35 -4.17
CA LEU A 126 5.23 3.42 -3.97
C LEU A 126 4.73 4.77 -4.52
N GLU A 127 4.04 4.75 -5.66
CA GLU A 127 3.39 5.93 -6.24
C GLU A 127 2.37 6.51 -5.26
N THR A 128 1.44 5.69 -4.76
CA THR A 128 0.47 6.11 -3.74
C THR A 128 1.15 6.69 -2.50
N TYR A 129 2.21 6.04 -2.01
CA TYR A 129 2.98 6.54 -0.87
C TYR A 129 3.53 7.95 -1.12
N LEU A 130 4.20 8.17 -2.25
CA LEU A 130 4.77 9.49 -2.58
C LEU A 130 3.68 10.54 -2.77
N GLN A 131 2.58 10.21 -3.45
CA GLN A 131 1.44 11.10 -3.63
C GLN A 131 0.83 11.52 -2.29
N GLN A 132 0.65 10.58 -1.36
CA GLN A 132 0.15 10.86 0.00
C GLN A 132 1.09 11.76 0.79
N VAL A 133 2.41 11.51 0.73
CA VAL A 133 3.40 12.36 1.40
C VAL A 133 3.39 13.77 0.79
N ALA A 134 3.35 13.88 -0.54
CA ALA A 134 3.36 15.15 -1.25
C ALA A 134 2.06 15.95 -1.09
N ALA A 135 0.91 15.28 -0.93
CA ALA A 135 -0.39 15.92 -0.69
C ALA A 135 -0.63 16.27 0.79
N HIS A 136 0.28 15.93 1.69
CA HIS A 136 0.13 16.22 3.12
C HIS A 136 0.65 17.63 3.44
N THR A 137 -0.18 18.43 4.12
CA THR A 137 0.08 19.84 4.48
C THR A 137 1.37 20.08 5.26
N THR A 138 1.70 19.18 6.19
CA THR A 138 2.97 19.18 6.94
C THR A 138 4.11 18.50 6.20
N LEU A 139 3.92 17.27 5.71
CA LEU A 139 5.03 16.47 5.17
C LEU A 139 5.58 16.99 3.83
N SER A 140 4.74 17.63 3.01
CA SER A 140 5.14 18.26 1.74
C SER A 140 6.22 19.32 1.91
N LYS A 141 6.31 19.96 3.08
CA LYS A 141 7.30 21.02 3.37
C LYS A 141 8.69 20.46 3.69
N ASN A 142 8.85 19.13 3.77
CA ASN A 142 10.11 18.50 4.09
C ASN A 142 11.07 18.57 2.89
N LYS A 143 12.20 19.28 3.03
CA LYS A 143 13.21 19.42 1.97
C LYS A 143 13.78 18.08 1.47
N CYS A 144 13.73 17.03 2.28
CA CYS A 144 14.17 15.70 1.86
C CYS A 144 13.25 15.12 0.78
N LEU A 145 11.95 15.43 0.82
CA LEU A 145 11.00 15.03 -0.22
C LEU A 145 11.29 15.74 -1.54
N GLU A 146 11.52 17.06 -1.49
CA GLU A 146 11.90 17.85 -2.66
C GLU A 146 13.18 17.28 -3.31
N ASN A 147 14.22 17.05 -2.52
CA ASN A 147 15.46 16.44 -3.02
C ASN A 147 15.22 15.03 -3.56
N PHE A 148 14.40 14.23 -2.88
CA PHE A 148 14.06 12.88 -3.32
C PHE A 148 13.38 12.86 -4.69
N LEU A 149 12.52 13.83 -4.99
CA LEU A 149 11.76 13.89 -6.25
C LEU A 149 12.54 14.55 -7.40
N THR A 150 13.51 15.42 -7.11
CA THR A 150 14.13 16.30 -8.12
C THR A 150 15.62 16.07 -8.36
N SER A 151 16.36 15.52 -7.39
CA SER A 151 17.80 15.28 -7.52
C SER A 151 18.09 14.07 -8.40
N SER A 152 18.94 14.21 -9.41
CA SER A 152 19.43 13.06 -10.19
C SER A 152 20.26 12.10 -9.35
N GLU A 153 21.02 12.61 -8.38
CA GLU A 153 21.78 11.80 -7.45
C GLU A 153 20.86 11.22 -6.36
N PRO A 154 21.02 9.93 -5.99
CA PRO A 154 20.30 9.35 -4.87
C PRO A 154 20.70 10.07 -3.57
N PRO A 155 19.80 10.16 -2.58
CA PRO A 155 20.12 10.79 -1.32
C PRO A 155 21.34 10.11 -0.68
N GLY A 156 22.38 10.89 -0.37
CA GLY A 156 23.58 10.37 0.27
C GLY A 156 23.20 9.63 1.55
N ARG A 157 23.77 8.42 1.76
CA ARG A 157 23.54 7.56 2.95
C ARG A 157 24.10 8.15 4.25
N GLN A 158 24.01 9.47 4.45
CA GLN A 158 24.22 10.08 5.74
C GLN A 158 23.21 9.46 6.71
N ARG A 159 23.69 8.95 7.84
CA ARG A 159 22.83 8.47 8.91
C ARG A 159 21.92 9.62 9.32
N VAL A 160 20.64 9.53 8.92
CA VAL A 160 19.59 10.31 9.56
C VAL A 160 19.70 9.99 11.05
N ARG A 161 19.81 11.03 11.89
CA ARG A 161 19.88 10.85 13.36
C ARG A 161 18.74 9.91 13.74
N LYS A 162 19.02 8.92 14.59
CA LYS A 162 18.00 8.03 15.15
C LYS A 162 16.95 8.89 15.86
N GLY A 163 15.87 9.22 15.15
CA GLY A 163 14.85 10.17 15.57
C GLY A 163 13.94 9.65 16.66
N ILE A 164 12.98 10.50 17.02
CA ILE A 164 12.06 10.45 18.17
C ILE A 164 11.47 9.05 18.46
N PHE A 165 11.21 8.23 17.44
CA PHE A 165 10.69 6.87 17.55
C PHE A 165 11.52 5.96 18.47
N ASN A 166 12.85 5.98 18.36
CA ASN A 166 13.70 5.14 19.22
C ASN A 166 13.67 5.60 20.69
N ARG A 167 13.41 6.89 20.95
CA ARG A 167 13.30 7.44 22.31
C ARG A 167 11.97 7.06 22.95
N LEU A 168 10.89 7.04 22.16
CA LEU A 168 9.56 6.62 22.60
C LEU A 168 9.51 5.11 22.93
N SER A 169 10.15 4.27 22.11
CA SER A 169 10.26 2.83 22.41
C SER A 169 10.99 2.53 23.72
N GLN A 170 12.05 3.28 24.03
CA GLN A 170 12.81 3.14 25.29
C GLN A 170 12.01 3.63 26.52
N ALA A 171 11.15 4.64 26.37
CA ALA A 171 10.33 5.15 27.46
C ALA A 171 9.24 4.16 27.91
N MET A 172 8.86 3.19 27.06
CA MET A 172 7.69 2.34 27.27
C MET A 172 8.01 0.84 27.40
N GLU A 173 9.29 0.44 27.35
CA GLU A 173 9.73 -0.96 27.44
C GLU A 173 9.33 -1.64 28.78
N GLY A 174 9.08 -0.85 29.84
CA GLY A 174 8.52 -1.31 31.11
C GLY A 174 6.99 -1.43 31.18
N MET A 175 6.25 -0.81 30.25
CA MET A 175 4.78 -0.67 30.28
C MET A 175 4.04 -1.55 29.28
N ARG A 176 4.75 -2.28 28.39
CA ARG A 176 4.15 -3.22 27.42
C ARG A 176 3.26 -4.32 28.02
N LYS A 177 3.17 -4.47 29.35
CA LYS A 177 2.42 -5.53 30.03
C LYS A 177 1.02 -5.13 30.51
N GLU A 178 0.74 -3.83 30.67
CA GLU A 178 -0.60 -3.32 31.03
C GLU A 178 -0.98 -2.25 30.00
N GLY A 179 -2.00 -2.49 29.19
CA GLY A 179 -2.49 -1.51 28.21
C GLY A 179 -2.85 -0.20 28.93
N HIS A 180 -2.03 0.83 28.77
CA HIS A 180 -2.23 2.11 29.43
C HIS A 180 -3.53 2.74 28.91
N LYS A 181 -4.56 2.79 29.76
CA LYS A 181 -5.84 3.41 29.42
C LYS A 181 -5.64 4.89 29.10
N ASP A 182 -6.37 5.36 28.10
CA ASP A 182 -6.40 6.78 27.80
C ASP A 182 -7.41 7.44 28.73
N VAL A 183 -7.09 8.65 29.19
CA VAL A 183 -8.02 9.46 30.00
C VAL A 183 -9.01 10.21 29.12
N ASP A 184 -8.71 10.35 27.82
CA ASP A 184 -9.62 10.92 26.82
C ASP A 184 -10.40 9.77 26.14
N ASP A 185 -11.71 9.73 26.39
CA ASP A 185 -12.63 8.72 25.87
C ASP A 185 -12.59 8.60 24.33
N PHE A 186 -12.32 9.70 23.62
CA PHE A 186 -12.19 9.69 22.17
C PHE A 186 -11.02 8.79 21.75
N PHE A 187 -9.84 9.00 22.33
CA PHE A 187 -8.65 8.24 21.96
C PHE A 187 -8.66 6.81 22.51
N GLN A 188 -9.31 6.57 23.64
CA GLN A 188 -9.56 5.21 24.11
C GLN A 188 -10.42 4.45 23.09
N THR A 189 -11.54 5.04 22.68
CA THR A 189 -12.47 4.47 21.69
C THR A 189 -11.75 4.23 20.36
N GLU A 190 -10.96 5.19 19.89
CA GLU A 190 -10.21 5.06 18.64
C GLU A 190 -9.22 3.91 18.67
N ARG A 191 -8.49 3.72 19.77
CA ARG A 191 -7.56 2.57 19.92
C ARG A 191 -8.29 1.24 19.89
N ASP A 192 -9.46 1.15 20.55
CA ASP A 192 -10.25 -0.09 20.60
C ASP A 192 -10.83 -0.41 19.21
N ASN A 193 -11.27 0.61 18.47
CA ASN A 193 -11.74 0.49 17.08
C ASN A 193 -10.60 0.08 16.14
N ASN A 194 -9.48 0.81 16.15
CA ASN A 194 -8.31 0.54 15.32
C ASN A 194 -7.74 -0.87 15.56
N LEU A 195 -7.68 -1.33 16.82
CA LEU A 195 -7.26 -2.70 17.14
C LEU A 195 -8.16 -3.74 16.45
N THR A 196 -9.47 -3.52 16.50
CA THR A 196 -10.46 -4.39 15.85
C THR A 196 -10.30 -4.35 14.32
N LEU A 197 -10.25 -3.15 13.74
CA LEU A 197 -10.14 -2.94 12.30
C LEU A 197 -8.82 -3.47 11.72
N THR A 198 -7.70 -3.30 12.42
CA THR A 198 -6.41 -3.88 12.05
C THR A 198 -6.52 -5.40 11.94
N GLY A 199 -7.17 -6.06 12.91
CA GLY A 199 -7.40 -7.51 12.88
C GLY A 199 -8.29 -7.94 11.72
N CYS A 200 -9.39 -7.23 11.48
CA CYS A 200 -10.31 -7.49 10.37
C CYS A 200 -9.64 -7.30 9.01
N SER A 201 -8.93 -6.18 8.81
CA SER A 201 -8.25 -5.84 7.56
C SER A 201 -7.17 -6.86 7.22
N LYS A 202 -6.36 -7.26 8.21
CA LYS A 202 -5.36 -8.31 8.03
C LYS A 202 -5.99 -9.66 7.65
N SER A 203 -7.05 -10.06 8.35
CA SER A 203 -7.79 -11.30 8.04
C SER A 203 -8.39 -11.26 6.64
N ALA A 204 -9.04 -10.16 6.25
CA ALA A 204 -9.60 -9.98 4.90
C ALA A 204 -8.52 -10.08 3.82
N THR A 205 -7.38 -9.41 4.03
CA THR A 205 -6.21 -9.47 3.15
C THR A 205 -5.71 -10.90 2.98
N GLU A 206 -5.46 -11.62 4.08
CA GLU A 206 -4.99 -13.01 4.06
C GLU A 206 -5.96 -13.96 3.33
N ARG A 207 -7.27 -13.81 3.58
CA ARG A 207 -8.29 -14.62 2.91
C ARG A 207 -8.39 -14.31 1.42
N PHE A 208 -8.25 -13.05 1.04
CA PHE A 208 -8.28 -12.67 -0.38
C PHE A 208 -7.03 -13.14 -1.12
N ILE A 209 -5.86 -13.18 -0.47
CA ILE A 209 -4.65 -13.82 -1.01
C ILE A 209 -4.91 -15.31 -1.27
N ASP A 210 -5.58 -16.02 -0.36
CA ASP A 210 -5.93 -17.44 -0.56
C ASP A 210 -6.82 -17.66 -1.79
N VAL A 211 -7.77 -16.76 -2.06
CA VAL A 211 -8.59 -16.79 -3.27
C VAL A 211 -7.71 -16.65 -4.51
N VAL A 212 -6.87 -15.61 -4.57
CA VAL A 212 -5.98 -15.38 -5.73
C VAL A 212 -5.05 -16.57 -5.99
N LEU A 213 -4.40 -17.09 -4.94
CA LEU A 213 -3.51 -18.25 -5.07
C LEU A 213 -4.25 -19.50 -5.55
N THR A 214 -5.53 -19.63 -5.21
CA THR A 214 -6.37 -20.74 -5.68
C THR A 214 -6.70 -20.57 -7.17
N GLU A 215 -7.06 -19.37 -7.61
CA GLU A 215 -7.29 -19.09 -9.04
C GLU A 215 -6.05 -19.38 -9.89
N GLN A 216 -4.86 -18.98 -9.42
CA GLN A 216 -3.60 -19.28 -10.09
C GLN A 216 -3.34 -20.79 -10.18
N LYS A 217 -3.62 -21.56 -9.12
CA LYS A 217 -3.49 -23.03 -9.15
C LYS A 217 -4.46 -23.67 -10.13
N LEU A 218 -5.69 -23.17 -10.21
CA LEU A 218 -6.68 -23.64 -11.18
C LEU A 218 -6.23 -23.35 -12.62
N ALA A 219 -5.67 -22.17 -12.89
CA ALA A 219 -5.08 -21.85 -14.18
C ALA A 219 -3.96 -22.84 -14.57
N VAL A 220 -3.05 -23.15 -13.64
CA VAL A 220 -1.97 -24.12 -13.87
C VAL A 220 -2.54 -25.52 -14.15
N ALA A 221 -3.52 -25.97 -13.37
CA ALA A 221 -4.17 -27.27 -13.58
C ALA A 221 -4.86 -27.35 -14.94
N CYS A 222 -5.56 -26.30 -15.37
CA CYS A 222 -6.12 -26.21 -16.71
C CYS A 222 -5.03 -26.30 -17.78
N GLY A 223 -3.89 -25.61 -17.61
CA GLY A 223 -2.77 -25.71 -18.53
C GLY A 223 -2.21 -27.14 -18.68
N HIS A 224 -2.05 -27.85 -17.56
CA HIS A 224 -1.65 -29.26 -17.58
C HIS A 224 -2.69 -30.13 -18.30
N PHE A 225 -3.98 -29.90 -18.05
CA PHE A 225 -5.04 -30.69 -18.66
C PHE A 225 -5.14 -30.44 -20.18
N SER A 226 -5.05 -29.18 -20.61
CA SER A 226 -4.95 -28.81 -22.02
C SER A 226 -3.78 -29.50 -22.71
N THR A 227 -2.61 -29.52 -22.07
CA THR A 227 -1.42 -30.22 -22.57
C THR A 227 -1.66 -31.73 -22.67
N ALA A 228 -2.27 -32.35 -21.67
CA ALA A 228 -2.58 -33.78 -21.68
C ALA A 228 -3.54 -34.16 -22.82
N LEU A 229 -4.54 -33.32 -23.11
CA LEU A 229 -5.44 -33.50 -24.25
C LEU A 229 -4.69 -33.43 -25.58
N HIS A 230 -3.72 -32.53 -25.71
CA HIS A 230 -2.88 -32.45 -26.91
C HIS A 230 -1.99 -33.67 -27.11
N LEU A 231 -1.57 -34.36 -26.04
CA LEU A 231 -0.78 -35.60 -26.14
C LEU A 231 -1.60 -36.79 -26.68
N CYS A 232 -2.93 -36.71 -26.65
CA CYS A 232 -3.82 -37.72 -27.22
C CYS A 232 -4.07 -37.56 -28.73
N VAL A 233 -3.47 -36.56 -29.37
CA VAL A 233 -3.66 -36.26 -30.79
C VAL A 233 -2.72 -37.11 -31.62
N GLU A 234 -3.28 -37.94 -32.50
CA GLU A 234 -2.55 -38.84 -33.39
C GLU A 234 -2.75 -38.44 -34.87
N GLN A 235 -1.78 -38.78 -35.73
CA GLN A 235 -1.82 -38.49 -37.18
C GLN A 235 -2.12 -39.74 -38.03
N GLU A 236 -2.85 -40.70 -37.47
CA GLU A 236 -3.22 -41.92 -38.20
C GLU A 236 -4.35 -41.68 -39.21
N GLU A 237 -4.39 -42.47 -40.29
CA GLU A 237 -5.43 -42.40 -41.32
C GLU A 237 -6.78 -42.99 -40.88
N ASP A 238 -6.84 -43.65 -39.71
CA ASP A 238 -8.09 -44.21 -39.19
C ASP A 238 -9.11 -43.11 -38.85
N SER A 239 -10.31 -43.24 -39.42
CA SER A 239 -11.37 -42.23 -39.29
C SER A 239 -11.84 -42.02 -37.86
N ALA A 240 -11.81 -43.04 -36.99
CA ALA A 240 -12.23 -42.92 -35.59
C ALA A 240 -11.14 -42.25 -34.75
N VAL A 241 -9.87 -42.60 -34.99
CA VAL A 241 -8.70 -41.96 -34.35
C VAL A 241 -8.64 -40.47 -34.70
N LEU A 242 -8.91 -40.13 -35.96
CA LEU A 242 -8.94 -38.74 -36.43
C LEU A 242 -10.11 -37.94 -35.84
N ALA A 243 -11.28 -38.57 -35.66
CA ALA A 243 -12.44 -37.94 -34.99
C ALA A 243 -12.16 -37.68 -33.50
N PHE A 244 -11.58 -38.66 -32.79
CA PHE A 244 -11.17 -38.49 -31.40
C PHE A 244 -10.13 -37.38 -31.24
N SER A 245 -9.11 -37.37 -32.11
CA SER A 245 -8.07 -36.32 -32.14
C SER A 245 -8.66 -34.92 -32.31
N LYS A 246 -9.65 -34.74 -33.20
CA LYS A 246 -10.36 -33.46 -33.37
C LYS A 246 -11.09 -33.03 -32.09
N ILE A 247 -11.75 -33.97 -31.40
CA ILE A 247 -12.42 -33.70 -30.12
C ILE A 247 -11.39 -33.28 -29.07
N CYS A 248 -10.27 -33.99 -28.95
CA CYS A 248 -9.20 -33.66 -28.01
C CYS A 248 -8.65 -32.24 -28.23
N VAL A 249 -8.36 -31.86 -29.48
CA VAL A 249 -7.94 -30.49 -29.82
C VAL A 249 -9.01 -29.46 -29.46
N LYS A 250 -10.28 -29.74 -29.77
CA LYS A 250 -11.35 -28.78 -29.45
C LYS A 250 -11.55 -28.63 -27.93
N LEU A 251 -11.41 -29.73 -27.18
CA LEU A 251 -11.47 -29.71 -25.72
C LEU A 251 -10.29 -28.94 -25.15
N SER A 252 -9.07 -29.12 -25.68
CA SER A 252 -7.89 -28.38 -25.19
C SER A 252 -8.04 -26.87 -25.38
N GLU A 253 -8.59 -26.43 -26.51
CA GLU A 253 -8.91 -25.01 -26.76
C GLU A 253 -9.91 -24.43 -25.75
N VAL A 254 -10.91 -25.22 -25.33
CA VAL A 254 -11.85 -24.83 -24.27
C VAL A 254 -11.13 -24.72 -22.94
N ILE A 255 -10.34 -25.72 -22.56
CA ILE A 255 -9.58 -25.71 -21.32
C ILE A 255 -8.57 -24.55 -21.28
N ASP A 256 -7.92 -24.21 -22.39
CA ASP A 256 -7.06 -23.03 -22.49
C ASP A 256 -7.84 -21.72 -22.31
N SER A 257 -9.09 -21.68 -22.75
CA SER A 257 -9.95 -20.51 -22.53
C SER A 257 -10.36 -20.40 -21.07
N ILE A 258 -10.64 -21.52 -20.39
CA ILE A 258 -10.87 -21.57 -18.95
C ILE A 258 -9.62 -21.14 -18.17
N LYS A 259 -8.44 -21.63 -18.57
CA LYS A 259 -7.14 -21.21 -18.00
C LYS A 259 -6.99 -19.68 -18.07
N ARG A 260 -7.15 -19.10 -19.25
CA ARG A 260 -7.04 -17.64 -19.46
C ARG A 260 -8.06 -16.85 -18.63
N ASN A 261 -9.26 -17.40 -18.42
CA ASN A 261 -10.24 -16.79 -17.53
C ASN A 261 -9.72 -16.74 -16.09
N PHE A 262 -9.20 -17.86 -15.55
CA PHE A 262 -8.62 -17.89 -14.20
C PHE A 262 -7.42 -16.94 -14.06
N GLU A 263 -6.53 -16.89 -15.06
CA GLU A 263 -5.41 -15.93 -15.09
C GLU A 263 -5.91 -14.48 -15.04
N SER A 264 -6.95 -14.15 -15.83
CA SER A 264 -7.52 -12.80 -15.87
C SER A 264 -8.23 -12.43 -14.57
N VAL A 265 -9.00 -13.35 -13.98
CA VAL A 265 -9.66 -13.14 -12.68
C VAL A 265 -8.63 -12.93 -11.58
N ALA A 266 -7.57 -13.74 -11.54
CA ALA A 266 -6.49 -13.59 -10.57
C ALA A 266 -5.78 -12.23 -10.70
N GLU A 267 -5.44 -11.82 -11.92
CA GLU A 267 -4.80 -10.53 -12.18
C GLU A 267 -5.70 -9.34 -11.81
N ASN A 268 -7.00 -9.41 -12.12
CA ASN A 268 -7.96 -8.40 -11.71
C ASN A 268 -8.06 -8.32 -10.19
N ASN A 269 -8.14 -9.47 -9.50
CA ASN A 269 -8.18 -9.51 -8.04
C ASN A 269 -6.95 -8.83 -7.44
N LEU A 270 -5.75 -9.14 -7.94
CA LEU A 270 -4.49 -8.55 -7.51
C LEU A 270 -4.47 -7.02 -7.70
N SER A 271 -4.70 -6.57 -8.94
CA SER A 271 -4.52 -5.17 -9.35
C SER A 271 -5.63 -4.22 -8.91
N THR A 272 -6.71 -4.73 -8.31
CA THR A 272 -7.85 -3.91 -7.84
C THR A 272 -8.03 -4.02 -6.32
N LEU A 273 -8.93 -4.89 -5.85
CA LEU A 273 -9.23 -5.07 -4.43
C LEU A 273 -8.01 -5.53 -3.63
N GLY A 274 -7.11 -6.33 -4.22
CA GLY A 274 -5.87 -6.77 -3.58
C GLY A 274 -4.97 -5.60 -3.18
N LEU A 275 -4.72 -4.68 -4.11
CA LEU A 275 -4.00 -3.43 -3.83
C LEU A 275 -4.71 -2.55 -2.80
N GLY A 276 -6.04 -2.46 -2.87
CA GLY A 276 -6.84 -1.69 -1.90
C GLY A 276 -6.73 -2.25 -0.47
N LEU A 277 -6.86 -3.57 -0.31
CA LEU A 277 -6.73 -4.25 0.98
C LEU A 277 -5.31 -4.15 1.56
N ASP A 278 -4.28 -4.25 0.70
CA ASP A 278 -2.89 -4.02 1.11
C ASP A 278 -2.68 -2.61 1.67
N LEU A 279 -3.16 -1.59 0.95
CA LEU A 279 -3.09 -0.20 1.40
C LEU A 279 -3.86 0.00 2.70
N GLU A 280 -5.08 -0.52 2.80
CA GLU A 280 -5.91 -0.42 4.00
C GLU A 280 -5.21 -1.04 5.21
N SER A 281 -4.65 -2.25 5.08
CA SER A 281 -3.93 -2.91 6.17
C SER A 281 -2.72 -2.09 6.64
N ARG A 282 -1.99 -1.47 5.71
CA ARG A 282 -0.84 -0.61 6.02
C ARG A 282 -1.26 0.70 6.71
N CYS A 283 -2.36 1.29 6.25
CA CYS A 283 -2.97 2.49 6.80
C CYS A 283 -3.43 2.30 8.25
N GLN A 284 -4.11 1.18 8.55
CA GLN A 284 -4.56 0.84 9.90
C GLN A 284 -3.37 0.70 10.88
N GLU A 285 -2.27 0.08 10.45
CA GLU A 285 -1.06 -0.01 11.29
C GLU A 285 -0.36 1.36 11.47
N ALA A 286 -0.43 2.25 10.50
CA ALA A 286 0.12 3.61 10.62
C ALA A 286 -0.65 4.46 11.64
N GLU A 287 -1.98 4.35 11.65
CA GLU A 287 -2.82 4.98 12.68
C GLU A 287 -2.53 4.40 14.06
N LYS A 288 -2.45 3.06 14.17
CA LYS A 288 -2.08 2.36 15.40
C LYS A 288 -0.75 2.87 15.98
N GLU A 289 0.26 3.03 15.13
CA GLU A 289 1.57 3.57 15.52
C GLU A 289 1.48 5.05 15.93
N MET A 290 0.61 5.85 15.30
CA MET A 290 0.34 7.23 15.76
C MET A 290 -0.29 7.26 17.15
N LEU A 291 -1.33 6.46 17.37
CA LEU A 291 -2.00 6.33 18.67
C LEU A 291 -1.04 5.86 19.76
N TYR A 292 -0.12 4.95 19.42
CA TYR A 292 0.97 4.52 20.28
C TYR A 292 1.89 5.68 20.66
N ARG A 293 2.39 6.45 19.68
CA ARG A 293 3.26 7.62 19.92
C ARG A 293 2.57 8.68 20.79
N ARG A 294 1.29 8.95 20.57
CA ARG A 294 0.51 9.84 21.43
C ARG A 294 0.40 9.28 22.85
N THR A 295 0.14 7.98 23.01
CA THR A 295 0.09 7.32 24.32
C THR A 295 1.43 7.48 25.06
N CYS A 296 2.56 7.36 24.38
CA CYS A 296 3.86 7.63 24.99
C CYS A 296 3.96 9.07 25.53
N LYS A 297 3.42 10.07 24.81
CA LYS A 297 3.39 11.47 25.27
C LYS A 297 2.48 11.70 26.47
N LEU A 298 1.34 10.98 26.56
CA LEU A 298 0.52 10.98 27.76
C LEU A 298 1.32 10.49 28.98
N VAL A 299 2.04 9.37 28.83
CA VAL A 299 2.86 8.80 29.91
C VAL A 299 3.99 9.73 30.34
N GLU A 300 4.63 10.42 29.39
CA GLU A 300 5.63 11.46 29.68
C GLU A 300 5.01 12.61 30.52
N LEU A 301 3.83 13.10 30.14
CA LEU A 301 3.09 14.14 30.86
C LEU A 301 2.72 13.72 32.28
N GLU A 302 2.17 12.52 32.46
CA GLU A 302 1.81 11.99 33.78
C GLU A 302 3.05 11.82 34.68
N THR A 303 4.17 11.40 34.08
CA THR A 303 5.44 11.27 34.80
C THR A 303 5.99 12.63 35.20
N ALA A 304 5.97 13.61 34.31
CA ALA A 304 6.36 14.99 34.63
C ALA A 304 5.47 15.59 35.72
N SER A 305 4.17 15.35 35.67
CA SER A 305 3.20 15.81 36.68
C SER A 305 3.48 15.20 38.06
N ARG A 306 3.65 13.88 38.15
CA ARG A 306 4.01 13.20 39.42
C ARG A 306 5.35 13.68 39.98
N ASN A 307 6.34 13.92 39.11
CA ASN A 307 7.65 14.43 39.52
C ASN A 307 7.56 15.86 40.06
N ALA A 308 6.76 16.72 39.42
CA ALA A 308 6.50 18.08 39.86
C ALA A 308 5.77 18.12 41.21
N GLU A 309 4.78 17.26 41.44
CA GLU A 309 4.07 17.14 42.72
C GLU A 309 4.99 16.73 43.88
N ARG A 310 5.93 15.82 43.61
CA ARG A 310 6.86 15.28 44.63
C ARG A 310 8.14 16.11 44.78
N ALA A 311 8.32 17.18 44.00
CA ALA A 311 9.54 17.96 43.99
C ALA A 311 9.73 18.77 45.28
N LYS A 312 10.94 18.71 45.85
CA LYS A 312 11.35 19.58 46.97
C LYS A 312 11.34 21.05 46.53
N PRO A 313 11.14 22.03 47.46
CA PRO A 313 11.04 23.45 47.12
C PRO A 313 12.15 23.97 46.19
N VAL A 314 13.40 23.55 46.41
CA VAL A 314 14.57 23.95 45.62
C VAL A 314 14.48 23.53 44.15
N LYS A 315 13.82 22.41 43.84
CA LYS A 315 13.68 21.89 42.46
C LYS A 315 12.28 22.11 41.89
N LYS A 316 11.37 22.73 42.65
CA LYS A 316 9.94 22.82 42.32
C LYS A 316 9.71 23.59 41.01
N ALA A 317 10.30 24.79 40.89
CA ALA A 317 10.19 25.62 39.69
C ALA A 317 10.65 24.88 38.42
N ALA A 318 11.82 24.23 38.46
CA ALA A 318 12.35 23.50 37.30
C ALA A 318 11.48 22.29 36.90
N MET A 319 10.88 21.58 37.86
CA MET A 319 9.98 20.45 37.55
C MET A 319 8.63 20.94 37.03
N ASP A 320 8.12 22.07 37.55
CA ASP A 320 6.89 22.70 37.04
C ASP A 320 7.08 23.19 35.60
N GLU A 321 8.23 23.75 35.25
CA GLU A 321 8.58 24.10 33.86
C GLU A 321 8.60 22.89 32.92
N LEU A 322 9.20 21.77 33.36
CA LEU A 322 9.19 20.52 32.58
C LEU A 322 7.79 19.95 32.41
N LYS A 323 6.93 20.04 33.44
CA LYS A 323 5.52 19.66 33.34
C LYS A 323 4.80 20.50 32.30
N VAL A 324 4.92 21.83 32.37
CA VAL A 324 4.28 22.75 31.41
C VAL A 324 4.75 22.48 29.98
N ALA A 325 6.03 22.18 29.78
CA ALA A 325 6.55 21.80 28.46
C ALA A 325 5.94 20.49 27.95
N ALA A 326 5.85 19.47 28.81
CA ALA A 326 5.24 18.17 28.46
C ALA A 326 3.73 18.31 28.16
N GLU A 327 3.02 19.15 28.91
CA GLU A 327 1.59 19.43 28.72
C GLU A 327 1.34 20.10 27.36
N LYS A 328 2.12 21.15 27.05
CA LYS A 328 2.04 21.83 25.75
C LYS A 328 2.33 20.90 24.57
N GLU A 329 3.33 20.03 24.68
CA GLU A 329 3.65 19.07 23.63
C GLU A 329 2.53 18.03 23.48
N PHE A 330 2.01 17.49 24.58
CA PHE A 330 0.92 16.52 24.58
C PHE A 330 -0.36 17.09 23.97
N ASP A 331 -0.74 18.32 24.33
CA ASP A 331 -1.90 19.01 23.77
C ASP A 331 -1.77 19.19 22.26
N HIS A 332 -0.59 19.59 21.81
CA HIS A 332 -0.37 19.84 20.40
C HIS A 332 -0.34 18.54 19.58
N VAL A 333 0.31 17.49 20.08
CA VAL A 333 0.26 16.13 19.50
C VAL A 333 -1.18 15.61 19.44
N SER A 334 -1.96 15.80 20.52
CA SER A 334 -3.36 15.37 20.57
C SER A 334 -4.24 16.16 19.60
N GLY A 335 -3.99 17.46 19.42
CA GLY A 335 -4.70 18.30 18.46
C GLY A 335 -4.46 17.84 17.02
N VAL A 336 -3.19 17.60 16.65
CA VAL A 336 -2.85 17.07 15.32
C VAL A 336 -3.43 15.67 15.13
N ALA A 337 -3.31 14.78 16.12
CA ALA A 337 -3.86 13.42 16.04
C ALA A 337 -5.37 13.42 15.77
N LYS A 338 -6.15 14.29 16.42
CA LYS A 338 -7.59 14.43 16.16
C LYS A 338 -7.89 14.85 14.71
N GLN A 339 -7.13 15.80 14.17
CA GLN A 339 -7.27 16.24 12.79
C GLN A 339 -6.92 15.13 11.80
N GLU A 340 -5.85 14.41 12.07
CA GLU A 340 -5.37 13.31 11.23
C GLU A 340 -6.33 12.12 11.23
N ILE A 341 -6.88 11.73 12.39
CA ILE A 341 -7.93 10.70 12.48
C ILE A 341 -9.17 11.12 11.69
N ALA A 342 -9.62 12.37 11.83
CA ALA A 342 -10.78 12.86 11.08
C ALA A 342 -10.55 12.81 9.56
N ARG A 343 -9.37 13.24 9.11
CA ARG A 343 -8.96 13.14 7.69
C ARG A 343 -8.89 11.68 7.24
N PHE A 344 -8.23 10.83 8.02
CA PHE A 344 -8.08 9.40 7.75
C PHE A 344 -9.44 8.72 7.58
N HIS A 345 -10.38 8.97 8.51
CA HIS A 345 -11.74 8.46 8.44
C HIS A 345 -12.50 8.93 7.20
N SER A 346 -12.33 10.19 6.80
CA SER A 346 -12.97 10.71 5.59
C SER A 346 -12.47 10.06 4.31
N THR A 347 -11.21 9.61 4.26
CA THR A 347 -10.60 9.15 3.00
C THR A 347 -10.47 7.63 2.86
N HIS A 348 -10.23 6.87 3.94
CA HIS A 348 -10.01 5.43 3.80
C HIS A 348 -11.27 4.69 3.30
N VAL A 349 -12.47 5.12 3.74
CA VAL A 349 -13.76 4.58 3.26
C VAL A 349 -13.87 4.75 1.75
N GLU A 350 -13.44 5.91 1.23
CA GLU A 350 -13.50 6.22 -0.19
C GLU A 350 -12.52 5.34 -0.99
N LEU A 351 -11.30 5.17 -0.51
CA LEU A 351 -10.30 4.29 -1.15
C LEU A 351 -10.79 2.85 -1.25
N LEU A 352 -11.34 2.29 -0.17
CA LEU A 352 -11.85 0.93 -0.17
C LEU A 352 -13.07 0.80 -1.08
N ARG A 353 -13.96 1.80 -1.09
CA ARG A 353 -15.11 1.87 -1.99
C ARG A 353 -14.67 1.85 -3.45
N GLN A 354 -13.69 2.66 -3.83
CA GLN A 354 -13.18 2.72 -5.20
C GLN A 354 -12.50 1.40 -5.61
N ALA A 355 -11.72 0.78 -4.71
CA ALA A 355 -11.14 -0.54 -4.96
C ALA A 355 -12.22 -1.62 -5.19
N LEU A 356 -13.31 -1.59 -4.43
CA LEU A 356 -14.45 -2.52 -4.59
C LEU A 356 -15.22 -2.29 -5.89
N ILE A 357 -15.45 -1.04 -6.28
CA ILE A 357 -16.12 -0.68 -7.54
C ILE A 357 -15.28 -1.18 -8.71
N LEU A 358 -13.99 -0.81 -8.75
CA LEU A 358 -13.10 -1.20 -9.84
C LEU A 358 -12.97 -2.73 -9.94
N TRP A 359 -12.89 -3.41 -8.79
CA TRP A 359 -12.89 -4.87 -8.76
C TRP A 359 -14.15 -5.46 -9.41
N CYS A 360 -15.34 -5.00 -9.01
CA CYS A 360 -16.61 -5.44 -9.59
C CYS A 360 -16.66 -5.19 -11.11
N GLU A 361 -16.25 -4.01 -11.56
CA GLU A 361 -16.23 -3.64 -12.98
C GLU A 361 -15.32 -4.55 -13.80
N LYS A 362 -14.10 -4.83 -13.30
CA LYS A 362 -13.14 -5.71 -13.96
C LYS A 362 -13.59 -7.17 -14.00
N GLN A 363 -14.22 -7.65 -12.92
CA GLN A 363 -14.82 -8.99 -12.89
C GLN A 363 -15.97 -9.10 -13.90
N LEU A 364 -16.83 -8.08 -14.00
CA LEU A 364 -17.94 -8.04 -14.95
C LEU A 364 -17.45 -8.02 -16.41
N GLU A 365 -16.44 -7.22 -16.71
CA GLU A 365 -15.77 -7.17 -18.02
C GLU A 365 -15.24 -8.56 -18.40
N THR A 366 -14.50 -9.20 -17.49
CA THR A 366 -13.92 -10.54 -17.70
C THR A 366 -15.00 -11.61 -17.90
N ALA A 367 -16.08 -11.57 -17.10
CA ALA A 367 -17.18 -12.52 -17.22
C ALA A 367 -17.89 -12.42 -18.58
N ARG A 368 -18.07 -11.20 -19.11
CA ARG A 368 -18.66 -10.98 -20.45
C ARG A 368 -17.76 -11.54 -21.55
N ASP A 369 -16.47 -11.24 -21.50
CA ASP A 369 -15.49 -11.73 -22.47
C ASP A 369 -15.38 -13.26 -22.46
N THR A 370 -15.42 -13.87 -21.28
CA THR A 370 -15.39 -15.32 -21.11
C THR A 370 -16.68 -15.98 -21.61
N SER A 371 -17.84 -15.39 -21.31
CA SER A 371 -19.14 -15.88 -21.81
C SER A 371 -19.22 -15.88 -23.34
N PHE A 372 -18.71 -14.81 -23.97
CA PHE A 372 -18.61 -14.72 -25.42
C PHE A 372 -17.74 -15.84 -26.00
N ARG A 373 -16.55 -16.05 -25.43
CA ARG A 373 -15.63 -17.13 -25.87
C ARG A 373 -16.23 -18.53 -25.69
N TYR A 374 -16.91 -18.80 -24.57
CA TYR A 374 -17.58 -20.09 -24.37
C TYR A 374 -18.72 -20.32 -25.36
N SER A 375 -19.44 -19.26 -25.74
CA SER A 375 -20.47 -19.34 -26.78
C SER A 375 -19.87 -19.72 -28.15
N GLN A 376 -18.71 -19.16 -28.50
CA GLN A 376 -17.98 -19.54 -29.73
C GLN A 376 -17.54 -21.01 -29.70
N HIS A 377 -17.03 -21.49 -28.56
CA HIS A 377 -16.66 -22.89 -28.40
C HIS A 377 -17.86 -23.83 -28.55
N LEU A 378 -18.99 -23.48 -27.93
CA LEU A 378 -20.22 -24.27 -28.05
C LEU A 378 -20.70 -24.38 -29.51
N GLN A 379 -20.62 -23.29 -30.27
CA GLN A 379 -20.96 -23.30 -31.69
C GLN A 379 -20.01 -24.21 -32.49
N ALA A 380 -18.70 -24.12 -32.24
CA ALA A 380 -17.71 -24.97 -32.90
C ALA A 380 -17.90 -26.45 -32.56
N PHE A 381 -18.31 -26.80 -31.34
CA PHE A 381 -18.65 -28.18 -30.97
C PHE A 381 -19.88 -28.72 -31.70
N LYS A 382 -20.91 -27.90 -31.92
CA LYS A 382 -22.08 -28.32 -32.69
C LYS A 382 -21.72 -28.69 -34.13
N GLY A 383 -20.83 -27.92 -34.75
CA GLY A 383 -20.34 -28.20 -36.11
C GLY A 383 -19.41 -29.41 -36.22
N LEU A 384 -19.01 -30.06 -35.11
CA LEU A 384 -18.27 -31.34 -35.16
C LEU A 384 -19.20 -32.56 -35.27
N GLY A 385 -20.48 -32.41 -34.94
CA GLY A 385 -21.49 -33.47 -35.03
C GLY A 385 -22.33 -33.44 -36.31
N GLU A 386 -22.15 -32.40 -37.14
CA GLU A 386 -22.64 -32.29 -38.52
C GLU A 386 -21.55 -32.78 -39.48
#